data_AF-A0A376TQW3-F1
#
_entry.id   AF-A0A376TQW3-F1
#
_cell.length_a   1.000
_cell.length_b   1.000
_cell.length_c   1.000
_cell.angle_alpha   90.00
_cell.angle_beta   90.00
_cell.angle_gamma   90.00
#
_symmetry.space_group_name_H-M   'P 1'
#
loop_
_entity.id
_entity.type
_entity.pdbx_description
1 polymer ?
#
loop_
_entity_poly.entity_id
_entity_poly.type
_entity_poly.pdbx_seq_one_letter_code
_entity_poly.pdbx_strand_id
1 'polypeptide(L)'
;MTGRLAKPSSFCPNAKIIHVDIDRAELGKIKQPHVAIQADVDDVLAQLIPAGGSATACRVHQLVADLQRRIPVSNPESVRSIKPLRPDQRRCRLCR
;
A
#
# COMPACT_ATOMS: atom_id res chain seq x y z
N MET A 1 1.42 0.38 -28.20
CA MET A 1 2.00 1.24 -27.13
C MET A 1 1.07 2.42 -26.88
N THR A 2 0.19 2.36 -25.90
CA THR A 2 -0.61 3.52 -25.47
C THR A 2 -0.71 3.54 -23.96
N GLY A 3 0.43 3.72 -23.29
CA GLY A 3 0.46 4.07 -21.88
C GLY A 3 -0.02 5.51 -21.76
N ARG A 4 -1.32 5.71 -21.64
CA ARG A 4 -1.89 7.01 -21.27
C ARG A 4 -1.34 7.33 -19.89
N LEU A 5 -0.50 8.35 -19.76
CA LEU A 5 -0.06 8.85 -18.45
C LEU A 5 -1.32 9.16 -17.65
N ALA A 6 -1.59 8.35 -16.62
CA ALA A 6 -2.75 8.54 -15.77
C ALA A 6 -2.59 9.89 -15.07
N LYS A 7 -3.60 10.76 -15.18
CA LYS A 7 -3.58 12.06 -14.49
C LYS A 7 -3.46 11.79 -12.98
N PRO A 8 -2.63 12.52 -12.23
CA PRO A 8 -2.51 12.33 -10.78
C PRO A 8 -3.85 12.44 -10.04
N SER A 9 -4.80 13.21 -10.58
CA SER A 9 -6.17 13.31 -10.08
C SER A 9 -6.99 12.02 -10.21
N SER A 10 -6.69 11.18 -11.21
CA SER A 10 -7.38 9.90 -11.45
C SER A 10 -6.83 8.75 -10.59
N PHE A 11 -5.65 8.92 -10.01
CA PHE A 11 -5.05 7.92 -9.13
C PHE A 11 -5.73 7.96 -7.76
N CYS A 12 -6.34 6.86 -7.32
CA CYS A 12 -6.98 6.72 -6.00
C CYS A 12 -7.88 7.92 -5.62
N PRO A 13 -8.93 8.23 -6.41
CA PRO A 13 -9.72 9.45 -6.23
C PRO A 13 -10.48 9.49 -4.90
N ASN A 14 -10.84 8.32 -4.35
CA ASN A 14 -11.65 8.18 -3.15
C ASN A 14 -10.84 7.78 -1.90
N ALA A 15 -9.51 7.71 -2.00
CA ALA A 15 -8.67 7.22 -0.90
C ALA A 15 -8.21 8.36 0.02
N LYS A 16 -8.11 8.07 1.33
CA LYS A 16 -7.31 8.88 2.25
C LYS A 16 -5.84 8.52 2.05
N ILE A 17 -4.99 9.54 1.99
CA ILE A 17 -3.56 9.39 1.68
C ILE A 17 -2.75 9.88 2.87
N ILE A 18 -1.94 8.99 3.41
CA ILE A 18 -0.92 9.29 4.40
C ILE A 18 0.43 9.11 3.67
N HIS A 19 1.27 10.13 3.69
CA HIS A 19 2.57 10.13 3.04
C HIS A 19 3.66 10.30 4.09
N VAL A 20 4.56 9.34 4.17
CA VAL A 20 5.77 9.39 5.00
C VAL A 20 6.95 9.39 4.05
N ASP A 21 7.78 10.43 4.11
CA ASP A 21 9.01 10.53 3.32
C ASP A 21 10.10 11.22 4.13
N ILE A 22 11.35 10.86 3.92
CA ILE A 22 12.48 11.50 4.60
C ILE A 22 12.82 12.85 3.96
N ASP A 23 12.55 13.00 2.65
CA ASP A 23 12.76 14.23 1.90
C ASP A 23 11.48 15.08 1.87
N ARG A 24 11.60 16.31 2.38
CA ARG A 24 10.53 17.30 2.36
C ARG A 24 10.05 17.63 0.95
N ALA A 25 10.94 17.57 -0.05
CA ALA A 25 10.61 17.93 -1.43
C ALA A 25 9.65 16.93 -2.11
N GLU A 26 9.60 15.68 -1.64
CA GLU A 26 8.71 14.65 -2.19
C GLU A 26 7.29 14.73 -1.60
N LEU A 27 7.13 15.34 -0.43
CA LEU A 27 5.82 15.53 0.21
C LEU A 27 4.93 16.46 -0.63
N GLY A 28 3.86 15.90 -1.20
CA GLY A 28 2.87 16.65 -1.97
C GLY A 28 3.27 16.96 -3.42
N LYS A 29 4.43 16.47 -3.88
CA LYS A 29 4.97 16.74 -5.23
C LYS A 29 4.04 16.30 -6.37
N ILE A 30 3.49 15.08 -6.27
CA ILE A 30 2.62 14.49 -7.32
C ILE A 30 1.14 14.54 -6.91
N LYS A 31 0.84 14.29 -5.64
CA LYS A 31 -0.52 14.23 -5.11
C LYS A 31 -0.54 14.76 -3.68
N GLN A 32 -1.49 15.62 -3.37
CA GLN A 32 -1.64 16.18 -2.03
C GLN A 32 -2.11 15.10 -1.04
N PRO A 33 -1.32 14.79 0.01
CA PRO A 33 -1.74 13.87 1.05
C PRO A 33 -2.69 14.56 2.03
N HIS A 34 -3.44 13.75 2.77
CA HIS A 34 -4.27 14.24 3.88
C HIS A 34 -3.42 14.41 5.15
N VAL A 35 -2.40 13.56 5.30
CA VAL A 35 -1.40 13.63 6.37
C VAL A 35 -0.03 13.42 5.73
N ALA A 36 0.91 14.34 5.97
CA ALA A 36 2.29 14.25 5.54
C ALA A 36 3.22 14.22 6.75
N ILE A 37 4.14 13.27 6.80
CA ILE A 37 5.11 13.10 7.88
C ILE A 37 6.50 13.12 7.24
N GLN A 38 7.34 14.07 7.66
CA GLN A 38 8.74 14.10 7.27
C GLN A 38 9.57 13.35 8.33
N ALA A 39 9.97 12.11 8.06
CA ALA A 39 10.74 11.29 9.00
C ALA A 39 11.31 10.04 8.31
N ASP A 40 12.24 9.37 8.99
CA ASP A 40 12.61 7.99 8.65
C ASP A 40 11.39 7.07 8.84
N VAL A 41 11.15 6.20 7.87
CA VAL A 41 10.00 5.28 7.89
C VAL A 41 10.12 4.25 9.01
N ASP A 42 11.34 3.84 9.38
CA ASP A 42 11.56 2.87 10.45
C ASP A 42 11.09 3.44 11.80
N ASP A 43 11.44 4.71 12.08
CA ASP A 43 11.02 5.43 13.30
C ASP A 43 9.50 5.62 13.38
N VAL A 44 8.88 5.93 12.24
CA VAL A 44 7.42 6.11 12.14
C VAL A 44 6.70 4.78 12.35
N LEU A 45 7.15 3.71 11.70
CA LEU A 45 6.54 2.38 11.85
C LEU A 45 6.72 1.83 13.27
N ALA A 46 7.86 2.07 13.91
CA ALA A 46 8.11 1.69 15.30
C ALA A 46 7.07 2.28 16.27
N GLN A 47 6.56 3.48 15.98
CA GLN A 47 5.53 4.14 16.78
C GLN A 47 4.10 3.75 16.35
N LEU A 48 3.86 3.57 15.05
CA LEU A 48 2.52 3.28 14.53
C LEU A 48 2.07 1.83 14.76
N ILE A 49 2.98 0.86 14.66
CA ILE A 49 2.63 -0.56 14.79
C ILE A 49 2.05 -0.88 16.18
N PRO A 50 2.64 -0.42 17.31
CA PRO A 50 2.07 -0.65 18.63
C PRO A 50 0.75 0.10 18.87
N ALA A 51 0.58 1.27 18.26
CA ALA A 51 -0.65 2.07 18.36
C ALA A 51 -1.80 1.51 17.49
N GLY A 52 -1.48 0.69 16.50
CA GLY A 52 -2.44 0.08 15.58
C GLY A 52 -3.18 -1.12 16.20
N GLY A 53 -4.48 -1.19 15.97
CA GLY A 53 -5.26 -2.40 16.28
C GLY A 53 -5.06 -3.51 15.24
N SER A 54 -5.25 -4.77 15.64
CA SER A 54 -5.28 -5.92 14.73
C SER A 54 -6.60 -5.97 13.94
N ALA A 55 -6.80 -5.02 13.02
CA ALA A 55 -7.95 -5.05 12.10
C ALA A 55 -7.72 -6.09 11.01
N THR A 56 -8.64 -7.05 10.88
CA THR A 56 -8.55 -8.06 9.82
C THR A 56 -9.17 -7.54 8.51
N ALA A 57 -8.33 -7.22 7.52
CA ALA A 57 -8.76 -6.71 6.22
C ALA A 57 -9.13 -7.83 5.21
N CYS A 58 -9.85 -8.88 5.66
CA CYS A 58 -10.12 -10.10 4.86
C CYS A 58 -10.72 -9.80 3.47
N ARG A 59 -11.71 -8.89 3.39
CA ARG A 59 -12.34 -8.51 2.11
C ARG A 59 -11.34 -7.87 1.14
N VAL A 60 -10.44 -7.04 1.65
CA VAL A 60 -9.39 -6.39 0.83
C VAL A 60 -8.39 -7.44 0.35
N HIS A 61 -7.95 -8.34 1.22
CA HIS A 61 -7.03 -9.42 0.85
C HIS A 61 -7.63 -10.33 -0.23
N GLN A 62 -8.91 -10.69 -0.12
CA GLN A 62 -9.60 -11.50 -1.13
C GLN A 62 -9.68 -10.76 -2.48
N LEU A 63 -10.06 -9.48 -2.46
CA LEU A 63 -10.12 -8.66 -3.67
C LEU A 63 -8.75 -8.56 -4.37
N VAL A 64 -7.67 -8.35 -3.61
CA VAL A 64 -6.31 -8.30 -4.15
C VAL A 64 -5.92 -9.64 -4.78
N ALA A 65 -6.19 -10.76 -4.10
CA ALA A 65 -5.91 -12.09 -4.64
C ALA A 65 -6.70 -12.36 -5.94
N ASP A 66 -7.95 -11.92 -6.03
CA ASP A 66 -8.77 -12.06 -7.24
C ASP A 66 -8.23 -11.23 -8.41
N LEU A 67 -7.77 -10.00 -8.15
CA LEU A 67 -7.16 -9.14 -9.17
C LEU A 67 -5.83 -9.70 -9.68
N GLN A 68 -4.97 -10.18 -8.79
CA GLN A 68 -3.68 -10.78 -9.16
C GLN A 68 -3.85 -12.03 -10.03
N ARG A 69 -4.90 -12.83 -9.81
CA ARG A 69 -5.21 -13.99 -10.67
C ARG A 69 -5.69 -13.60 -12.07
N ARG A 70 -6.35 -12.45 -12.20
CA ARG A 70 -6.95 -11.99 -13.47
C ARG A 70 -5.97 -11.23 -14.37
N ILE A 71 -4.85 -10.74 -13.83
CA ILE A 71 -3.89 -9.91 -14.55
C ILE A 71 -2.53 -10.63 -14.56
N PRO A 72 -2.07 -11.15 -15.72
CA PRO A 72 -0.79 -11.85 -15.80
C PRO A 72 0.35 -10.92 -15.39
N VAL A 73 1.21 -11.38 -14.47
CA VAL A 73 2.42 -10.64 -14.11
C VAL A 73 3.41 -10.76 -15.26
N SER A 74 3.76 -9.62 -15.86
CA SER A 74 4.59 -9.54 -17.07
C SER A 74 6.08 -9.83 -16.83
N ASN A 75 6.55 -9.93 -15.58
CA ASN A 75 7.94 -10.30 -15.27
C ASN A 75 8.07 -11.03 -13.91
N PRO A 76 8.30 -12.36 -13.88
CA PRO A 76 8.41 -13.13 -12.65
C PRO A 76 9.65 -12.80 -11.79
N GLU A 77 10.72 -12.23 -12.36
CA GLU A 77 11.93 -11.81 -11.63
C GLU A 77 11.65 -10.62 -10.68
N SER A 78 10.73 -9.72 -11.06
CA SER A 78 10.40 -8.50 -10.28
C SER A 78 9.69 -8.76 -8.95
N VAL A 79 9.13 -9.96 -8.76
CA VAL A 79 8.38 -10.35 -7.56
C VAL A 79 9.30 -10.83 -6.43
N ARG A 80 10.55 -11.22 -6.74
CA ARG A 80 11.45 -11.89 -5.78
C ARG A 80 12.09 -10.98 -4.73
N SER A 81 12.14 -9.67 -4.97
CA SER A 81 12.82 -8.72 -4.07
C SER A 81 11.91 -8.14 -2.98
N ILE A 82 10.59 -8.25 -3.15
CA ILE A 82 9.64 -7.92 -2.09
C ILE A 82 9.65 -9.13 -1.15
N LYS A 83 10.36 -9.04 -0.01
CA LYS A 83 10.08 -9.96 1.10
C LYS A 83 8.59 -9.76 1.40
N PRO A 84 7.73 -10.76 1.18
CA PRO A 84 6.36 -10.64 1.64
C PRO A 84 6.48 -10.41 3.15
N LEU A 85 5.95 -9.28 3.64
CA LEU A 85 5.54 -9.22 5.03
C LEU A 85 4.69 -10.47 5.20
N ARG A 86 5.19 -11.44 5.97
CA ARG A 86 4.47 -12.69 6.17
C ARG A 86 3.08 -12.25 6.58
N PRO A 87 2.03 -12.54 5.79
CA PRO A 87 0.69 -12.32 6.28
C PRO A 87 0.69 -13.11 7.56
N ASP A 88 0.42 -12.46 8.68
CA ASP A 88 0.08 -13.18 9.88
C ASP A 88 -1.02 -14.15 9.45
N GLN A 89 -0.67 -15.41 9.25
CA GLN A 89 -1.55 -16.45 8.72
C GLN A 89 -2.60 -16.84 9.75
N ARG A 90 -2.81 -16.01 10.78
CA ARG A 90 -4.06 -15.90 11.50
C ARG A 90 -5.17 -15.65 10.49
N ARG A 91 -5.66 -16.76 9.92
CA ARG A 91 -6.91 -16.87 9.16
C ARG A 91 -7.93 -15.97 9.85
N CYS A 92 -8.46 -15.01 9.10
CA CYS A 92 -9.63 -14.26 9.52
C CYS A 92 -10.69 -15.24 10.02
N ARG A 93 -10.97 -15.26 11.33
CA ARG A 93 -12.00 -16.13 11.91
C ARG A 93 -13.41 -15.77 11.41
N LEU A 94 -13.59 -14.55 10.87
CA LEU A 94 -14.86 -14.03 10.33
C LEU A 94 -15.15 -14.43 8.87
N CYS A 95 -14.20 -15.08 8.18
CA CYS A 95 -14.37 -15.54 6.80
C CYS A 95 -14.48 -17.07 6.71
N ARG A 96 -14.95 -17.73 7.78
CA ARG A 96 -15.35 -19.14 7.78
C ARG A 96 -16.86 -19.26 7.67
#